data_AF-A0A6L5K455-F1
#
_entry.id   AF-A0A6L5K455-F1
#
_cell.length_a   1.000
_cell.length_b   1.000
_cell.length_c   1.000
_cell.angle_alpha   90.00
_cell.angle_beta   90.00
_cell.angle_gamma   90.00
#
_symmetry.space_group_name_H-M   'P 1'
#
loop_
_entity.id
_entity.type
_entity.pdbx_description
1 polymer ?
#
loop_
_entity_poly.entity_id
_entity_poly.type
_entity_poly.pdbx_seq_one_letter_code
_entity_poly.pdbx_strand_id
1 'polypeptide(L)'
;MPVFVKARVRKGKATNTVDLVVNKAPDSCPICHKNILPERKYGWLEDEILQFVFQCPNDACKRLFIAYYVEDEVVEGSEIKIVYFFKGCAPQIYAKRSFPKEITDVSKKFETVYNEAFEAEHRDLNNVCGTGYKKALETLIKDYLMKDIRDKSEIIAL
;
A
#
# COMPACT_ATOMS: atom_id res chain seq x y z
N MET A 1 -23.65 -1.65 -1.18
CA MET A 1 -24.69 -0.88 -0.48
C MET A 1 -24.02 0.32 0.18
N PRO A 2 -24.59 1.53 0.04
CA PRO A 2 -24.08 2.71 0.74
C PRO A 2 -24.08 2.51 2.26
N VAL A 3 -23.06 3.02 2.93
CA VAL A 3 -22.84 2.88 4.38
C VAL A 3 -22.97 4.24 5.04
N PHE A 4 -23.87 4.36 6.03
CA PHE A 4 -24.01 5.57 6.84
C PHE A 4 -22.88 5.67 7.86
N VAL A 5 -22.22 6.82 7.90
CA VAL A 5 -21.04 7.07 8.74
C VAL A 5 -21.12 8.43 9.43
N LYS A 6 -20.48 8.54 10.59
CA LYS A 6 -20.35 9.80 11.31
C LYS A 6 -18.91 10.29 11.20
N ALA A 7 -18.76 11.57 10.85
CA ALA A 7 -17.46 12.23 10.80
C ALA A 7 -17.51 13.59 11.48
N ARG A 8 -16.37 14.07 11.95
CA ARG A 8 -16.24 15.41 12.50
C ARG A 8 -15.85 16.39 11.40
N VAL A 9 -16.43 17.58 11.44
CA VAL A 9 -16.14 18.68 10.52
C VAL A 9 -15.93 19.97 11.31
N ARG A 10 -14.99 20.79 10.86
CA ARG A 10 -14.74 22.11 11.46
C ARG A 10 -15.66 23.15 10.84
N LYS A 11 -16.47 23.84 11.65
CA LYS A 11 -17.21 25.04 11.25
C LYS A 11 -16.77 26.20 12.12
N GLY A 12 -15.87 27.03 11.60
CA GLY A 12 -15.24 28.13 12.35
C GLY A 12 -14.37 27.62 13.51
N LYS A 13 -14.70 28.01 14.75
CA LYS A 13 -14.01 27.56 15.97
C LYS A 13 -14.60 26.28 16.59
N ALA A 14 -15.75 25.81 16.10
CA ALA A 14 -16.43 24.64 16.64
C ALA A 14 -16.21 23.39 15.78
N THR A 15 -16.22 22.22 16.43
CA THR A 15 -16.21 20.91 15.77
C THR A 15 -17.61 20.30 15.89
N ASN A 16 -18.23 20.00 14.76
CA ASN A 16 -19.54 19.36 14.69
C ASN A 16 -19.41 17.92 14.20
N THR A 17 -20.39 17.09 14.53
CA THR A 17 -20.51 15.74 13.96
C THR A 17 -21.59 15.77 12.88
N VAL A 18 -21.29 15.20 11.72
CA VAL A 18 -22.20 15.09 10.58
C VAL A 18 -22.39 13.63 10.19
N ASP A 19 -23.62 13.31 9.75
CA ASP A 19 -23.94 12.02 9.14
C ASP A 19 -23.68 12.11 7.63
N LEU A 20 -22.91 11.16 7.11
CA LEU A 20 -22.48 11.09 5.72
C LEU A 20 -22.73 9.68 5.18
N VAL A 21 -22.66 9.54 3.86
CA VAL A 21 -22.77 8.24 3.17
C VAL A 21 -21.46 7.95 2.46
N VAL A 22 -20.90 6.76 2.67
CA VAL A 22 -19.76 6.25 1.90
C VAL A 22 -20.16 5.05 1.04
N ASN A 23 -19.50 4.85 -0.09
CA ASN A 23 -19.79 3.73 -0.98
C ASN A 23 -19.36 2.37 -0.41
N LYS A 24 -18.24 2.31 0.32
CA LYS A 24 -17.71 1.11 0.97
C LYS A 24 -16.71 1.42 2.09
N ALA A 25 -16.54 0.49 3.03
CA ALA A 25 -15.40 0.48 3.94
C ALA A 25 -14.21 -0.29 3.29
N PRO A 26 -12.96 -0.03 3.70
CA PRO A 26 -11.84 -0.87 3.31
C PRO A 26 -12.04 -2.30 3.82
N ASP A 27 -11.85 -3.26 2.94
CA ASP A 27 -12.01 -4.71 3.16
C ASP A 27 -10.66 -5.44 3.25
N SER A 28 -9.55 -4.75 3.03
CA SER A 28 -8.19 -5.26 3.14
C SER A 28 -7.28 -4.28 3.88
N CYS A 29 -6.37 -4.82 4.70
CA CYS A 29 -5.38 -4.05 5.42
C CYS A 29 -4.25 -3.61 4.48
N PRO A 30 -3.95 -2.31 4.34
CA PRO A 30 -2.89 -1.84 3.45
C PRO A 30 -1.47 -2.12 4.00
N ILE A 31 -1.38 -2.69 5.20
CA ILE A 31 -0.11 -2.97 5.90
C ILE A 31 0.21 -4.46 5.89
N CYS A 32 -0.76 -5.33 6.22
CA CYS A 32 -0.54 -6.77 6.28
C CYS A 32 -1.24 -7.56 5.16
N HIS A 33 -1.93 -6.87 4.25
CA HIS A 33 -2.62 -7.42 3.07
C HIS A 33 -3.64 -8.51 3.33
N LYS A 34 -4.08 -8.67 4.59
CA LYS A 34 -5.16 -9.59 4.94
C LYS A 34 -6.50 -8.90 4.73
N ASN A 35 -7.50 -9.68 4.31
CA ASN A 35 -8.89 -9.24 4.33
C ASN A 35 -9.33 -9.00 5.78
N ILE A 36 -10.01 -7.89 6.02
CA ILE A 36 -10.38 -7.43 7.35
C ILE A 36 -11.77 -6.78 7.34
N LEU A 37 -12.40 -6.79 8.52
CA LEU A 37 -13.46 -5.86 8.87
C LEU A 37 -12.87 -4.85 9.86
N PRO A 38 -12.35 -3.70 9.39
CA PRO A 38 -11.59 -2.80 10.24
C PRO A 38 -12.47 -2.07 11.25
N GLU A 39 -11.90 -1.82 12.43
CA GLU A 39 -12.57 -1.01 13.45
C GLU A 39 -12.32 0.48 13.18
N ARG A 40 -13.40 1.24 12.95
CA ARG A 40 -13.32 2.69 12.76
C ARG A 40 -13.08 3.39 14.09
N LYS A 41 -11.96 4.13 14.20
CA LYS A 41 -11.57 4.86 15.42
C LYS A 41 -11.94 6.34 15.36
N TYR A 42 -11.77 6.98 14.21
CA TYR A 42 -11.99 8.41 14.06
C TYR A 42 -12.35 8.78 12.63
N GLY A 43 -13.12 9.85 12.44
CA GLY A 43 -13.50 10.38 11.13
C GLY A 43 -13.40 11.89 11.08
N TRP A 44 -12.84 12.42 10.00
CA TRP A 44 -12.62 13.84 9.78
C TRP A 44 -12.96 14.22 8.34
N LEU A 45 -13.75 15.26 8.16
CA LEU A 45 -14.07 15.86 6.88
C LEU A 45 -13.46 17.26 6.82
N GLU A 46 -12.63 17.50 5.82
CA GLU A 46 -12.00 18.80 5.54
C GLU A 46 -11.79 18.93 4.04
N ASP A 47 -12.16 20.09 3.48
CA ASP A 47 -12.04 20.42 2.04
C ASP A 47 -12.52 19.29 1.11
N GLU A 48 -13.75 18.78 1.33
CA GLU A 48 -14.40 17.71 0.54
C GLU A 48 -13.70 16.33 0.63
N ILE A 49 -12.63 16.22 1.42
CA ILE A 49 -11.90 14.99 1.65
C ILE A 49 -12.33 14.41 2.99
N LEU A 50 -13.01 13.27 2.94
CA LEU A 50 -13.38 12.49 4.11
C LEU A 50 -12.27 11.48 4.43
N GLN A 51 -11.80 11.50 5.66
CA GLN A 51 -10.73 10.66 6.16
C GLN A 51 -11.21 9.85 7.36
N PHE A 52 -10.96 8.54 7.34
CA PHE A 52 -11.22 7.68 8.50
C PHE A 52 -9.95 7.00 8.97
N VAL A 53 -9.70 7.07 10.28
CA VAL A 53 -8.69 6.24 10.94
C VAL A 53 -9.32 4.91 11.29
N PHE A 54 -8.73 3.84 10.77
CA PHE A 54 -9.09 2.46 11.01
C PHE A 54 -7.98 1.72 11.74
N GLN A 55 -8.36 0.71 12.53
CA GLN A 55 -7.41 -0.24 13.13
C GLN A 55 -7.59 -1.63 12.51
N CYS A 56 -6.48 -2.26 12.15
CA CYS A 56 -6.47 -3.65 11.69
C CYS A 56 -6.85 -4.59 12.86
N PRO A 57 -7.87 -5.45 12.72
CA PRO A 57 -8.31 -6.33 13.80
C PRO A 57 -7.33 -7.50 14.05
N ASN A 58 -6.51 -7.87 13.05
CA ASN A 58 -5.54 -8.95 13.15
C ASN A 58 -4.53 -8.70 14.28
N ASP A 59 -4.45 -9.62 15.24
CA ASP A 59 -3.57 -9.55 16.43
C ASP A 59 -2.08 -9.44 16.10
N ALA A 60 -1.64 -10.06 15.01
CA ALA A 60 -0.25 -9.93 14.55
C ALA A 60 0.05 -8.55 13.93
N CYS A 61 -0.98 -7.76 13.58
CA CYS A 61 -0.81 -6.47 12.93
C CYS A 61 -1.17 -5.31 13.87
N LYS A 62 -2.43 -5.18 14.31
CA LYS A 62 -2.99 -4.11 15.18
C LYS A 62 -2.65 -2.65 14.82
N ARG A 63 -2.03 -2.40 13.67
CA ARG A 63 -1.63 -1.08 13.21
C ARG A 63 -2.82 -0.25 12.74
N LEU A 64 -2.67 1.06 12.85
CA LEU A 64 -3.61 2.06 12.34
C LEU A 64 -3.31 2.37 10.87
N PHE A 65 -4.35 2.69 10.12
CA PHE A 65 -4.26 3.21 8.76
C PHE A 65 -5.40 4.20 8.50
N ILE A 66 -5.22 5.09 7.53
CA ILE A 66 -6.17 6.10 7.11
C ILE A 66 -6.78 5.64 5.80
N ALA A 67 -8.11 5.73 5.67
CA ALA A 67 -8.83 5.59 4.42
C ALA A 67 -9.29 6.97 3.95
N TYR A 68 -9.11 7.24 2.66
CA TYR A 68 -9.47 8.49 2.01
C TYR A 68 -10.68 8.30 1.10
N TYR A 69 -11.57 9.27 1.15
CA TYR A 69 -12.78 9.32 0.37
C TYR A 69 -12.95 10.71 -0.23
N VAL A 70 -13.49 10.76 -1.44
CA VAL A 70 -13.77 12.01 -2.16
C VAL A 70 -15.25 12.09 -2.43
N GLU A 71 -15.79 13.28 -2.28
CA GLU A 71 -17.18 13.61 -2.55
C GLU A 71 -17.55 13.43 -4.02
N ASP A 72 -18.73 12.86 -4.30
CA ASP A 72 -19.31 12.79 -5.64
C ASP A 72 -20.84 12.81 -5.54
N GLU A 73 -21.49 13.32 -6.58
CA GLU A 73 -22.95 13.41 -6.65
C GLU A 73 -23.53 12.19 -7.35
N VAL A 74 -24.49 11.53 -6.69
CA VAL A 74 -25.21 10.38 -7.26
C VAL A 74 -26.66 10.77 -7.48
N VAL A 75 -27.12 10.63 -8.72
CA VAL A 75 -28.51 10.85 -9.11
C VAL A 75 -29.29 9.55 -8.89
N GLU A 76 -30.30 9.60 -8.02
CA GLU A 76 -31.20 8.48 -7.75
C GLU A 76 -32.64 8.93 -8.03
N GLY A 77 -33.12 8.67 -9.24
CA GLY A 77 -34.39 9.22 -9.72
C GLY A 77 -34.31 10.72 -9.95
N SER A 78 -35.11 11.51 -9.22
CA SER A 78 -35.10 12.98 -9.26
C SER A 78 -34.33 13.62 -8.11
N GLU A 79 -33.72 12.83 -7.22
CA GLU A 79 -32.94 13.32 -6.08
C GLU A 79 -31.43 13.25 -6.34
N ILE A 80 -30.71 14.29 -5.92
CA ILE A 80 -29.24 14.33 -5.90
C ILE A 80 -28.79 14.00 -4.47
N LYS A 81 -27.93 12.98 -4.33
CA LYS A 81 -27.35 12.57 -3.05
C LYS A 81 -25.84 12.69 -3.10
N ILE A 82 -25.27 13.27 -2.04
CA ILE A 82 -23.83 13.34 -1.86
C ILE A 82 -23.33 12.01 -1.28
N VAL A 83 -22.39 11.36 -1.99
CA VAL A 83 -21.78 10.10 -1.57
C VAL A 83 -20.26 10.23 -1.62
N TYR A 84 -19.60 9.76 -0.57
CA TYR A 84 -18.14 9.74 -0.48
C TYR A 84 -17.58 8.41 -1.01
N PHE A 85 -16.80 8.49 -2.08
CA PHE A 85 -16.23 7.34 -2.76
C PHE A 85 -14.83 7.04 -2.27
N PHE A 86 -14.61 5.80 -1.84
CA PHE A 86 -13.30 5.30 -1.42
C PHE A 86 -12.26 5.47 -2.53
N LYS A 87 -11.17 6.18 -2.23
CA LYS A 87 -10.05 6.39 -3.15
C LYS A 87 -8.83 5.54 -2.82
N GLY A 88 -8.58 5.28 -1.54
CA GLY A 88 -7.43 4.47 -1.14
C GLY A 88 -7.12 4.58 0.35
N CYS A 89 -6.04 3.92 0.76
CA CYS A 89 -5.57 3.93 2.14
C CYS A 89 -4.10 4.34 2.25
N ALA A 90 -3.69 4.84 3.41
CA ALA A 90 -2.29 5.04 3.77
C ALA A 90 -2.01 4.61 5.23
N PRO A 91 -0.80 4.14 5.57
CA PRO A 91 0.28 3.82 4.64
C PRO A 91 -0.02 2.55 3.83
N GLN A 92 0.49 2.48 2.60
CA GLN A 92 0.59 1.24 1.84
C GLN A 92 1.98 0.64 2.11
N ILE A 93 2.03 -0.53 2.74
CA ILE A 93 3.25 -1.34 2.80
C ILE A 93 3.14 -2.32 1.65
N TYR A 94 4.18 -2.49 0.84
CA TYR A 94 4.14 -3.43 -0.28
C TYR A 94 4.71 -4.78 0.15
N ALA A 95 4.01 -5.86 -0.19
CA ALA A 95 4.50 -7.21 0.03
C ALA A 95 5.75 -7.44 -0.83
N LYS A 96 6.88 -7.72 -0.17
CA LYS A 96 8.11 -8.07 -0.87
C LYS A 96 7.91 -9.39 -1.64
N ARG A 97 8.42 -9.44 -2.86
CA ARG A 97 8.57 -10.67 -3.62
C ARG A 97 9.71 -11.50 -3.01
N SER A 98 9.38 -12.74 -2.66
CA SER A 98 10.35 -13.74 -2.23
C SER A 98 10.97 -14.45 -3.42
N PHE A 99 12.25 -14.79 -3.31
CA PHE A 99 12.99 -15.57 -4.31
C PHE A 99 13.44 -16.92 -3.73
N PRO A 100 13.66 -17.93 -4.59
CA PRO A 100 14.32 -19.17 -4.19
C PRO A 100 15.69 -18.90 -3.54
N LYS A 101 16.07 -19.74 -2.56
CA LYS A 101 17.32 -19.57 -1.81
C LYS A 101 18.54 -19.56 -2.71
N GLU A 102 18.52 -20.34 -3.79
CA GLU A 102 19.58 -20.42 -4.78
C GLU A 102 19.90 -19.06 -5.40
N ILE A 103 18.90 -18.20 -5.57
CA ILE A 103 19.06 -16.83 -6.09
C ILE A 103 19.55 -15.90 -4.96
N THR A 104 18.90 -15.95 -3.79
CA THR A 104 19.26 -15.10 -2.65
C THR A 104 20.69 -15.37 -2.13
N ASP A 105 21.15 -16.62 -2.20
CA ASP A 105 22.50 -17.05 -1.83
C ASP A 105 23.55 -16.57 -2.84
N VAL A 106 23.17 -16.43 -4.12
CA VAL A 106 24.04 -15.81 -5.13
C VAL A 106 24.11 -14.30 -4.90
N SER A 107 22.98 -13.62 -4.69
CA SER A 107 22.95 -12.18 -4.47
C SER A 107 21.78 -11.73 -3.60
N LYS A 108 22.07 -11.45 -2.32
CA LYS A 108 21.12 -10.75 -1.43
C LYS A 108 20.81 -9.34 -1.92
N LYS A 109 21.77 -8.71 -2.62
CA LYS A 109 21.61 -7.35 -3.14
C LYS A 109 20.62 -7.29 -4.29
N PHE A 110 20.57 -8.33 -5.14
CA PHE A 110 19.53 -8.48 -6.15
C PHE A 110 18.14 -8.43 -5.52
N GLU A 111 17.89 -9.21 -4.46
CA GLU A 111 16.59 -9.27 -3.79
C GLU A 111 16.15 -7.89 -3.26
N THR A 112 17.08 -7.14 -2.65
CA THR A 112 16.80 -5.78 -2.17
C THR A 112 16.43 -4.83 -3.31
N VAL A 113 17.27 -4.71 -4.34
CA VAL A 113 17.06 -3.76 -5.44
C VAL A 113 15.83 -4.13 -6.27
N TYR A 114 15.57 -5.43 -6.46
CA TYR A 114 14.37 -5.90 -7.12
C TYR A 114 13.12 -5.45 -6.36
N ASN A 115 13.10 -5.64 -5.04
CA ASN A 115 11.94 -5.30 -4.22
C ASN A 115 11.70 -3.78 -4.14
N GLU A 116 12.75 -2.96 -4.17
CA GLU A 116 12.63 -1.50 -4.30
C GLU A 116 12.02 -1.10 -5.65
N ALA A 117 12.45 -1.74 -6.74
CA ALA A 117 11.88 -1.51 -8.08
C ALA A 117 10.41 -1.97 -8.16
N PHE A 118 10.10 -3.10 -7.53
CA PHE A 118 8.75 -3.65 -7.43
C PHE A 118 7.81 -2.74 -6.63
N GLU A 119 8.29 -2.18 -5.52
CA GLU A 119 7.55 -1.16 -4.78
C GLU A 119 7.31 0.10 -5.64
N ALA A 120 8.31 0.56 -6.39
CA ALA A 120 8.16 1.72 -7.28
C ALA A 120 7.11 1.46 -8.38
N GLU A 121 7.08 0.25 -8.95
CA GLU A 121 6.06 -0.16 -9.93
C GLU A 121 4.65 -0.12 -9.32
N HIS A 122 4.46 -0.64 -8.10
CA HIS A 122 3.16 -0.61 -7.41
C HIS A 122 2.73 0.80 -6.95
N ARG A 123 3.63 1.78 -7.05
CA ARG A 123 3.35 3.20 -6.83
C ARG A 123 3.15 3.96 -8.15
N ASP A 124 3.01 3.24 -9.28
CA ASP A 124 2.89 3.80 -10.63
C ASP A 124 4.09 4.67 -11.06
N LEU A 125 5.26 4.49 -10.43
CA LEU A 125 6.49 5.21 -10.76
C LEU A 125 7.21 4.55 -11.96
N ASN A 126 6.52 4.48 -13.09
CA ASN A 126 6.91 3.72 -14.28
C ASN A 126 8.29 4.12 -14.85
N ASN A 127 8.65 5.41 -14.73
CA ASN A 127 9.96 5.90 -15.18
C ASN A 127 11.11 5.48 -14.25
N VAL A 128 10.82 5.07 -13.01
CA VAL A 128 11.81 4.68 -12.01
C VAL A 128 11.94 3.16 -11.95
N CYS A 129 10.82 2.43 -11.93
CA CYS A 129 10.84 0.97 -11.77
C CYS A 129 11.64 0.25 -12.86
N GLY A 130 11.55 0.69 -14.12
CA GLY A 130 12.28 0.07 -15.24
C GLY A 130 13.80 0.12 -15.06
N THR A 131 14.34 1.25 -14.58
CA THR A 131 15.79 1.37 -14.30
C THR A 131 16.20 0.54 -13.09
N GLY A 132 15.34 0.48 -12.07
CA GLY A 132 15.53 -0.38 -10.89
C GLY A 132 15.60 -1.86 -11.27
N TYR A 133 14.69 -2.35 -12.12
CA TYR A 133 14.69 -3.74 -12.57
C TYR A 133 15.92 -4.10 -13.39
N LYS A 134 16.33 -3.23 -14.31
CA LYS A 134 17.59 -3.40 -15.05
C LYS A 134 18.77 -3.51 -14.08
N LYS A 135 18.83 -2.63 -13.07
CA LYS A 135 19.89 -2.64 -12.06
C LYS A 135 19.89 -3.91 -11.22
N ALA A 136 18.71 -4.42 -10.84
CA ALA A 136 18.58 -5.68 -10.12
C ALA A 136 19.21 -6.81 -10.95
N LEU A 137 18.79 -6.96 -12.21
CA LEU A 137 19.30 -8.02 -13.09
C LEU A 137 20.81 -7.91 -13.32
N GLU A 138 21.32 -6.71 -13.57
CA GLU A 138 22.77 -6.47 -13.70
C GLU A 138 23.54 -6.89 -12.45
N THR A 139 22.97 -6.67 -11.26
CA THR A 139 23.57 -7.05 -9.97
C THR A 139 23.61 -8.57 -9.85
N LEU A 140 22.51 -9.26 -10.18
CA LEU A 140 22.44 -10.72 -10.12
C LEU A 140 23.45 -11.38 -11.06
N ILE A 141 23.52 -10.92 -12.31
CA ILE A 141 24.45 -11.48 -13.32
C ILE A 141 25.90 -11.31 -12.86
N LYS A 142 26.26 -10.12 -12.37
CA LYS A 142 27.63 -9.84 -11.88
C LYS A 142 28.00 -10.73 -10.70
N ASP A 143 27.11 -10.85 -9.72
CA ASP A 143 27.37 -11.64 -8.52
C ASP A 143 27.45 -13.15 -8.86
N TYR A 144 26.62 -13.62 -9.78
CA TYR A 144 26.69 -15.00 -10.28
C TYR A 144 28.02 -15.32 -10.96
N LEU A 145 28.47 -14.45 -11.89
CA LEU A 145 29.74 -14.65 -12.59
C LEU A 145 30.94 -14.60 -11.62
N MET A 146 30.90 -13.72 -10.62
CA MET A 146 31.95 -13.66 -9.60
C MET A 146 31.99 -14.92 -8.73
N LYS A 147 30.83 -15.52 -8.41
CA LYS A 147 30.77 -16.79 -7.69
C LYS A 147 31.45 -17.91 -8.48
N ASP A 148 31.11 -18.08 -9.75
CA ASP A 148 31.70 -19.11 -10.62
C ASP A 148 33.22 -18.93 -10.80
N ILE A 149 33.71 -17.69 -10.89
CA ILE A 149 35.15 -17.40 -10.95
C ILE A 149 35.85 -17.77 -9.64
N ARG A 150 35.26 -17.45 -8.48
CA ARG A 150 35.84 -17.77 -7.16
C ARG A 150 35.91 -19.28 -6.95
N ASP A 151 34.83 -19.99 -7.25
CA ASP A 151 34.78 -21.45 -7.12
C ASP A 151 35.86 -22.11 -8.01
N LYS A 152 36.07 -21.63 -9.24
CA LYS A 152 37.16 -22.10 -10.13
C LYS A 152 38.55 -21.72 -9.63
N SER A 153 38.72 -20.56 -9.01
CA SER A 153 40.00 -20.11 -8.49
C SER A 153 40.42 -20.88 -7.23
N GLU A 154 39.46 -21.25 -6.38
CA GLU A 154 39.70 -22.11 -5.21
C GLU A 154 40.09 -23.54 -5.62
N ILE A 155 39.54 -24.07 -6.72
CA ILE A 155 39.92 -25.40 -7.25
C ILE A 155 41.37 -25.43 -7.76
N ILE A 156 41.92 -24.30 -8.21
CA ILE A 156 43.31 -24.22 -8.72
C ILE A 156 44.31 -23.99 -7.57
N ALA A 157 43.85 -23.56 -6.39
CA ALA A 157 44.67 -23.30 -5.22
C ALA A 157 44.81 -24.49 -4.25
N LEU A 158 44.22 -25.65 -4.58
CA LEU A 158 44.32 -26.93 -3.87
C LEU A 158 45.22 -27.90 -4.64
#